data_AF-A0A7V3UEB7-F1
#
_entry.id   AF-A0A7V3UEB7-F1
#
_cell.length_a   1.000
_cell.length_b   1.000
_cell.length_c   1.000
_cell.angle_alpha   90.00
_cell.angle_beta   90.00
_cell.angle_gamma   90.00
#
_symmetry.space_group_name_H-M   'P 1'
#
loop_
_entity.id
_entity.type
_entity.pdbx_description
1 polymer ?
#
loop_
_entity_poly.entity_id
_entity_poly.type
_entity_poly.pdbx_seq_one_letter_code
_entity_poly.pdbx_strand_id
1 'polypeptide(L)'
;MEKIKLIGRGSGLSLLQIEIVKQKINALFPGIHTEVMVSNSRGDALQNIPLHTMEGTDFFTKEISEAIQSGKADIAVHSLKDMSGEHFFGSNTFAVIDRDDTRDVAIFNNYIEQKIKSGNTITVGTCSPRREEMAAGFLKKALPQLCGEINIEIKPIRGNVETRLEKLSRGEYDGTLLATAGLNRLLRSEKEAVRVKSLLAGKKMMLLPLTECVPAPCQGAIVAEAHPSNKKATAILEKINNKNLFADCVAEKKEALKYGAGCMQKFGVTTLTTKHERYLYAAGKDAEGAELTRWTPIPDVVTNNLFSSTQVMKDFFRYEPIETKADINSSAVFVANYKAVQYGSTDLLQLNGPSQGTIDSSSAGDKQKIIIVSGTKTWFELARQGYWVTASADALGYEFLLPSLQMPLLNIKGDDICIITHESAAERWRKKGYEAIGTYRLVPAHNQSVIYSITAADSIFWSSYSQFEFYGKYARPHAKHMCSGGETAELLKQAGIEPILFPTIKAFEQWRKFSIRSHSAA
;
A
#
# COMPACT_ATOMS: atom_id res chain seq x y z
N MET A 1 -16.86 -20.46 -36.15
CA MET A 1 -16.76 -19.56 -34.98
C MET A 1 -15.57 -18.65 -35.19
N GLU A 2 -15.76 -17.38 -34.90
CA GLU A 2 -14.72 -16.38 -35.03
C GLU A 2 -13.64 -16.57 -33.98
N LYS A 3 -12.35 -16.49 -34.36
CA LYS A 3 -11.22 -16.75 -33.46
C LYS A 3 -10.44 -15.47 -33.13
N ILE A 4 -9.87 -15.40 -31.92
CA ILE A 4 -8.90 -14.40 -31.45
C ILE A 4 -7.78 -15.11 -30.69
N LYS A 5 -6.53 -14.88 -31.09
CA LYS A 5 -5.34 -15.46 -30.48
C LYS A 5 -4.75 -14.51 -29.44
N LEU A 6 -4.74 -14.93 -28.19
CA LEU A 6 -4.11 -14.22 -27.09
C LEU A 6 -2.69 -14.75 -26.88
N ILE A 7 -1.74 -13.89 -26.57
CA ILE A 7 -0.37 -14.28 -26.23
C ILE A 7 0.08 -13.64 -24.91
N GLY A 8 0.89 -14.37 -24.16
CA GLY A 8 1.64 -13.85 -23.02
C GLY A 8 2.77 -14.79 -22.63
N ARG A 9 3.40 -14.55 -21.48
CA ARG A 9 4.47 -15.42 -20.95
C ARG A 9 3.93 -16.76 -20.44
N GLY A 10 4.79 -17.76 -20.37
CA GLY A 10 4.44 -19.11 -19.88
C GLY A 10 4.41 -19.31 -18.37
N SER A 11 4.68 -18.28 -17.57
CA SER A 11 4.59 -18.38 -16.12
C SER A 11 3.12 -18.53 -15.65
N GLY A 12 2.90 -19.25 -14.55
CA GLY A 12 1.55 -19.46 -13.99
C GLY A 12 0.78 -18.16 -13.77
N LEU A 13 1.46 -17.14 -13.23
CA LEU A 13 0.88 -15.80 -13.06
C LEU A 13 0.45 -15.15 -14.38
N SER A 14 1.25 -15.27 -15.45
CA SER A 14 0.93 -14.71 -16.76
C SER A 14 -0.28 -15.41 -17.40
N LEU A 15 -0.36 -16.74 -17.28
CA LEU A 15 -1.51 -17.51 -17.77
C LEU A 15 -2.80 -17.12 -17.03
N LEU A 16 -2.74 -16.88 -15.73
CA LEU A 16 -3.88 -16.37 -14.96
C LEU A 16 -4.32 -14.97 -15.42
N GLN A 17 -3.38 -14.11 -15.80
CA GLN A 17 -3.71 -12.80 -16.37
C GLN A 17 -4.40 -12.93 -17.73
N ILE A 18 -3.92 -13.82 -18.59
CA ILE A 18 -4.58 -14.13 -19.87
C ILE A 18 -6.00 -14.64 -19.63
N GLU A 19 -6.20 -15.53 -18.65
CA GLU A 19 -7.53 -16.06 -18.34
C GLU A 19 -8.49 -14.95 -17.87
N ILE A 20 -8.04 -13.98 -17.07
CA ILE A 20 -8.86 -12.81 -16.70
C ILE A 20 -9.28 -12.01 -17.94
N VAL A 21 -8.38 -11.77 -18.89
CA VAL A 21 -8.71 -11.08 -20.14
C VAL A 21 -9.70 -11.90 -20.97
N LYS A 22 -9.46 -13.19 -21.13
CA LYS A 22 -10.31 -14.12 -21.85
C LYS A 22 -11.72 -14.18 -21.27
N GLN A 23 -11.88 -14.25 -19.94
CA GLN A 23 -13.18 -14.24 -19.28
C GLN A 23 -13.96 -12.96 -19.61
N LYS A 24 -13.29 -11.80 -19.60
CA LYS A 24 -13.91 -10.52 -19.94
C LYS A 24 -14.30 -10.42 -21.42
N ILE A 25 -13.48 -10.97 -22.32
CA ILE A 25 -13.81 -11.09 -23.75
C ILE A 25 -15.04 -11.98 -23.93
N ASN A 26 -15.03 -13.19 -23.37
CA ASN A 26 -16.12 -14.17 -23.53
C ASN A 26 -17.45 -13.64 -22.97
N ALA A 27 -17.41 -12.89 -21.87
CA ALA A 27 -18.60 -12.27 -21.27
C ALA A 27 -19.24 -11.20 -22.17
N LEU A 28 -18.43 -10.40 -22.89
CA LEU A 28 -18.93 -9.33 -23.77
C LEU A 28 -19.11 -9.78 -25.24
N PHE A 29 -18.44 -10.85 -25.64
CA PHE A 29 -18.40 -11.35 -27.01
C PHE A 29 -18.55 -12.89 -27.05
N PRO A 30 -19.72 -13.45 -26.69
CA PRO A 30 -19.92 -14.90 -26.57
C PRO A 30 -19.73 -15.68 -27.88
N GLY A 31 -19.77 -15.01 -29.04
CA GLY A 31 -19.51 -15.61 -30.36
C GLY A 31 -18.03 -15.73 -30.72
N ILE A 32 -17.11 -15.16 -29.92
CA ILE A 32 -15.68 -15.19 -30.16
C ILE A 32 -15.05 -16.33 -29.38
N HIS A 33 -14.29 -17.17 -30.08
CA HIS A 33 -13.45 -18.21 -29.49
C HIS A 33 -12.03 -17.70 -29.28
N THR A 34 -11.56 -17.72 -28.04
CA THR A 34 -10.21 -17.30 -27.65
C THR A 34 -9.24 -18.48 -27.65
N GLU A 35 -8.12 -18.38 -28.36
CA GLU A 35 -7.01 -19.34 -28.31
C GLU A 35 -5.82 -18.73 -27.56
N VAL A 36 -5.12 -19.50 -26.72
CA VAL A 36 -3.98 -18.99 -25.94
C VAL A 36 -2.67 -19.52 -26.51
N MET A 37 -1.76 -18.61 -26.83
CA MET A 37 -0.39 -18.84 -27.24
C MET A 37 0.55 -18.47 -26.10
N VAL A 38 1.57 -19.29 -25.89
CA VAL A 38 2.57 -19.07 -24.85
C VAL A 38 3.89 -18.68 -25.50
N SER A 39 4.43 -17.53 -25.10
CA SER A 39 5.79 -17.14 -25.44
C SER A 39 6.79 -17.85 -24.52
N ASN A 40 7.74 -18.55 -25.12
CA ASN A 40 8.95 -19.03 -24.45
C ASN A 40 9.95 -17.87 -24.36
N SER A 41 9.67 -16.89 -23.48
CA SER A 41 10.53 -15.71 -23.37
C SER A 41 11.96 -16.08 -22.94
N ARG A 42 12.98 -15.51 -23.59
CA ARG A 42 14.40 -15.75 -23.24
C ARG A 42 14.72 -15.41 -21.77
N GLY A 43 13.97 -14.49 -21.17
CA GLY A 43 14.19 -14.08 -19.78
C GLY A 43 13.76 -15.08 -18.71
N ASP A 44 12.90 -16.05 -19.05
CA ASP A 44 12.60 -17.17 -18.15
C ASP A 44 13.70 -18.24 -18.18
N ALA A 45 14.45 -18.33 -19.29
CA ALA A 45 15.56 -19.27 -19.49
C ALA A 45 16.90 -18.77 -18.90
N LEU A 46 17.11 -17.45 -18.81
CA LEU A 46 18.38 -16.85 -18.39
C LEU A 46 18.36 -16.32 -16.95
N GLN A 47 18.19 -17.23 -15.98
CA GLN A 47 18.14 -16.88 -14.54
C GLN A 47 19.49 -16.41 -13.95
N ASN A 48 20.60 -16.60 -14.67
CA ASN A 48 21.98 -16.40 -14.17
C ASN A 48 22.63 -15.07 -14.59
N ILE A 49 21.94 -14.19 -15.33
CA ILE A 49 22.49 -12.91 -15.79
C ILE A 49 21.97 -11.75 -14.89
N PRO A 50 22.85 -10.86 -14.37
CA PRO A 50 22.44 -9.72 -13.55
C PRO A 50 21.54 -8.71 -14.29
N LEU A 51 20.58 -8.05 -13.62
CA LEU A 51 19.67 -7.09 -14.31
C LEU A 51 20.43 -5.88 -14.84
N HIS A 52 21.49 -5.48 -14.13
CA HIS A 52 22.30 -4.32 -14.47
C HIS A 52 23.09 -4.51 -15.78
N THR A 53 23.27 -5.76 -16.23
CA THR A 53 23.88 -6.04 -17.54
C THR A 53 22.84 -6.21 -18.65
N MET A 54 21.55 -5.98 -18.35
CA MET A 54 20.42 -6.10 -19.27
C MET A 54 19.77 -4.73 -19.51
N GLU A 55 20.57 -3.68 -19.70
CA GLU A 55 20.07 -2.39 -20.17
C GLU A 55 19.71 -2.46 -21.66
N GLY A 56 18.48 -2.08 -21.98
CA GLY A 56 17.90 -2.16 -23.32
C GLY A 56 16.48 -2.70 -23.26
N THR A 57 15.56 -1.99 -23.92
CA THR A 57 14.11 -2.23 -24.00
C THR A 57 13.71 -3.69 -24.23
N ASP A 58 12.62 -4.09 -23.58
CA ASP A 58 11.77 -5.22 -23.97
C ASP A 58 12.31 -6.65 -23.89
N PHE A 59 13.23 -6.96 -22.97
CA PHE A 59 13.76 -8.32 -22.83
C PHE A 59 12.70 -9.42 -22.57
N PHE A 60 11.57 -9.09 -21.91
CA PHE A 60 10.46 -10.04 -21.67
C PHE A 60 9.30 -9.91 -22.67
N THR A 61 9.33 -8.87 -23.50
CA THR A 61 8.20 -8.44 -24.34
C THR A 61 8.53 -8.54 -25.82
N LYS A 62 9.80 -8.60 -26.24
CA LYS A 62 10.20 -8.62 -27.65
C LYS A 62 9.52 -9.72 -28.47
N GLU A 63 9.53 -10.98 -28.00
CA GLU A 63 8.89 -12.08 -28.74
C GLU A 63 7.36 -11.89 -28.82
N ILE A 64 6.77 -11.28 -27.80
CA ILE A 64 5.33 -10.97 -27.75
C ILE A 64 5.02 -9.83 -28.73
N SER A 65 5.80 -8.76 -28.72
CA SER A 65 5.67 -7.62 -29.62
C SER A 65 5.83 -8.04 -31.09
N GLU A 66 6.80 -8.90 -31.39
CA GLU A 66 6.99 -9.47 -32.74
C GLU A 66 5.77 -10.31 -33.18
N ALA A 67 5.17 -11.08 -32.26
CA ALA A 67 3.98 -11.86 -32.57
C ALA A 67 2.76 -10.99 -32.88
N ILE A 68 2.60 -9.86 -32.18
CA ILE A 68 1.56 -8.87 -32.45
C ILE A 68 1.82 -8.14 -33.76
N GLN A 69 3.06 -7.69 -34.00
CA GLN A 69 3.43 -6.95 -35.20
C GLN A 69 3.31 -7.79 -36.48
N SER A 70 3.63 -9.08 -36.40
CA SER A 70 3.52 -10.03 -37.52
C SER A 70 2.13 -10.62 -37.70
N GLY A 71 1.17 -10.33 -36.81
CA GLY A 71 -0.17 -10.91 -36.83
C GLY A 71 -0.23 -12.40 -36.47
N LYS A 72 0.84 -12.96 -35.88
CA LYS A 72 0.83 -14.33 -35.33
C LYS A 72 -0.12 -14.45 -34.13
N ALA A 73 -0.21 -13.39 -33.34
CA ALA A 73 -1.20 -13.21 -32.27
C ALA A 73 -2.01 -11.93 -32.50
N ASP A 74 -3.23 -11.90 -31.97
CA ASP A 74 -4.16 -10.77 -32.12
C ASP A 74 -4.10 -9.82 -30.93
N ILE A 75 -3.98 -10.37 -29.72
CA ILE A 75 -3.97 -9.62 -28.45
C ILE A 75 -2.83 -10.14 -27.57
N ALA A 76 -2.01 -9.26 -27.02
CA ALA A 76 -1.02 -9.60 -26.01
C ALA A 76 -1.48 -9.17 -24.61
N VAL A 77 -1.12 -9.92 -23.57
CA VAL A 77 -1.47 -9.63 -22.18
C VAL A 77 -0.23 -9.50 -21.32
N HIS A 78 -0.15 -8.40 -20.56
CA HIS A 78 1.01 -8.04 -19.75
C HIS A 78 0.62 -7.56 -18.36
N SER A 79 1.57 -7.66 -17.43
CA SER A 79 1.59 -6.81 -16.23
C SER A 79 2.06 -5.42 -16.62
N LEU A 80 1.23 -4.39 -16.43
CA LEU A 80 1.50 -3.06 -16.97
C LEU A 80 2.75 -2.38 -16.36
N LYS A 81 3.13 -2.76 -15.13
CA LYS A 81 4.36 -2.28 -14.52
C LYS A 81 5.64 -2.70 -15.27
N ASP A 82 5.59 -3.81 -15.99
CA ASP A 82 6.75 -4.36 -16.72
C ASP A 82 6.87 -3.78 -18.14
N MET A 83 5.87 -3.02 -18.59
CA MET A 83 5.83 -2.34 -19.89
C MET A 83 6.43 -0.93 -19.76
N SER A 84 7.27 -0.50 -20.70
CA SER A 84 7.83 0.86 -20.67
C SER A 84 6.75 1.92 -20.95
N GLY A 85 7.01 3.17 -20.56
CA GLY A 85 6.14 4.30 -20.90
C GLY A 85 6.11 4.55 -22.41
N GLU A 86 7.26 4.45 -23.08
CA GLU A 86 7.38 4.60 -24.54
C GLU A 86 6.52 3.59 -25.30
N HIS A 87 6.53 2.32 -24.88
CA HIS A 87 5.70 1.27 -25.48
C HIS A 87 4.22 1.53 -25.23
N PHE A 88 3.83 1.83 -23.99
CA PHE A 88 2.43 2.08 -23.62
C PHE A 88 1.83 3.31 -24.29
N PHE A 89 2.65 4.31 -24.62
CA PHE A 89 2.24 5.51 -25.37
C PHE A 89 2.56 5.42 -26.88
N GLY A 90 2.95 4.24 -27.36
CA GLY A 90 3.19 3.97 -28.77
C GLY A 90 1.91 3.91 -29.61
N SER A 91 2.03 3.37 -30.82
CA SER A 91 0.91 3.33 -31.79
C SER A 91 -0.11 2.20 -31.57
N ASN A 92 0.17 1.28 -30.65
CA ASN A 92 -0.71 0.15 -30.36
C ASN A 92 -1.94 0.55 -29.56
N THR A 93 -2.99 -0.25 -29.69
CA THR A 93 -4.22 -0.07 -28.91
C THR A 93 -4.09 -0.82 -27.60
N PHE A 94 -4.32 -0.14 -26.48
CA PHE A 94 -4.21 -0.71 -25.15
C PHE A 94 -5.55 -0.68 -24.41
N ALA A 95 -5.80 -1.72 -23.61
CA ALA A 95 -6.90 -1.79 -22.68
C ALA A 95 -6.41 -2.24 -21.31
N VAL A 96 -6.72 -1.48 -20.26
CA VAL A 96 -6.44 -1.90 -18.89
C VAL A 96 -7.68 -2.61 -18.35
N ILE A 97 -7.50 -3.86 -17.96
CA ILE A 97 -8.61 -4.80 -17.77
C ILE A 97 -9.08 -4.81 -16.32
N ASP A 98 -8.12 -4.90 -15.40
CA ASP A 98 -8.32 -5.03 -13.96
C ASP A 98 -7.04 -4.59 -13.21
N ARG A 99 -7.19 -4.25 -11.92
CA ARG A 99 -6.08 -3.92 -11.01
C ARG A 99 -6.34 -4.51 -9.62
N ASP A 100 -5.45 -5.41 -9.21
CA ASP A 100 -5.41 -5.94 -7.85
C ASP A 100 -4.61 -4.99 -6.94
N ASP A 101 -4.55 -5.29 -5.64
CA ASP A 101 -3.86 -4.50 -4.62
C ASP A 101 -2.45 -4.10 -5.05
N THR A 102 -2.13 -2.81 -4.91
CA THR A 102 -0.89 -2.25 -5.46
C THR A 102 0.29 -2.39 -4.52
N ARG A 103 0.08 -2.76 -3.25
CA ARG A 103 1.14 -2.77 -2.24
C ARG A 103 2.19 -3.84 -2.49
N ASP A 104 3.35 -3.61 -1.93
CA ASP A 104 4.33 -4.67 -1.72
C ASP A 104 4.06 -5.36 -0.37
N VAL A 105 4.46 -6.63 -0.27
CA VAL A 105 4.49 -7.39 0.98
C VAL A 105 5.91 -7.85 1.24
N ALA A 106 6.36 -7.66 2.47
CA ALA A 106 7.57 -8.30 2.99
C ALA A 106 7.18 -9.63 3.64
N ILE A 107 7.86 -10.70 3.25
CA ILE A 107 7.59 -12.06 3.71
C ILE A 107 8.87 -12.60 4.32
N PHE A 108 8.81 -13.06 5.56
CA PHE A 108 9.94 -13.53 6.35
C PHE A 108 9.74 -14.96 6.81
N ASN A 109 10.84 -15.69 6.98
CA ASN A 109 10.82 -16.98 7.66
C ASN A 109 10.40 -16.82 9.14
N ASN A 110 9.81 -17.86 9.73
CA ASN A 110 9.33 -17.86 11.12
C ASN A 110 10.43 -17.51 12.14
N TYR A 111 11.68 -17.89 11.87
CA TYR A 111 12.82 -17.63 12.75
C TYR A 111 13.25 -16.15 12.78
N ILE A 112 12.64 -15.26 11.99
CA ILE A 112 13.07 -13.86 11.85
C ILE A 112 13.16 -13.12 13.18
N GLU A 113 12.23 -13.36 14.10
CA GLU A 113 12.25 -12.70 15.42
C GLU A 113 13.43 -13.16 16.27
N GLN A 114 13.85 -14.42 16.17
CA GLN A 114 15.05 -14.90 16.85
C GLN A 114 16.30 -14.24 16.26
N LYS A 115 16.36 -14.10 14.94
CA LYS A 115 17.45 -13.41 14.25
C LYS A 115 17.53 -11.93 14.61
N ILE A 116 16.37 -11.28 14.76
CA ILE A 116 16.26 -9.92 15.28
C ILE A 116 16.78 -9.88 16.72
N LYS A 117 16.29 -10.73 17.63
CA LYS A 117 16.74 -10.77 19.03
C LYS A 117 18.26 -10.95 19.17
N SER A 118 18.88 -11.71 18.27
CA SER A 118 20.32 -11.94 18.27
C SER A 118 21.15 -10.79 17.65
N GLY A 119 20.51 -9.74 17.12
CA GLY A 119 21.21 -8.62 16.46
C GLY A 119 21.86 -8.98 15.12
N ASN A 120 21.47 -10.09 14.51
CA ASN A 120 22.08 -10.56 13.28
C ASN A 120 21.52 -9.81 12.06
N THR A 121 22.38 -9.55 11.08
CA THR A 121 21.99 -8.94 9.81
C THR A 121 20.92 -9.77 9.09
N ILE A 122 19.81 -9.12 8.73
CA ILE A 122 18.69 -9.71 8.00
C ILE A 122 18.98 -9.62 6.50
N THR A 123 19.11 -10.74 5.82
CA THR A 123 19.26 -10.84 4.37
C THR A 123 17.88 -10.83 3.71
N VAL A 124 17.58 -9.78 2.92
CA VAL A 124 16.33 -9.66 2.18
C VAL A 124 16.57 -9.78 0.66
N GLY A 125 15.84 -10.70 0.04
CA GLY A 125 15.90 -10.96 -1.39
C GLY A 125 15.07 -9.96 -2.22
N THR A 126 15.71 -9.13 -3.05
CA THR A 126 15.05 -8.31 -4.08
C THR A 126 16.02 -7.91 -5.20
N CYS A 127 15.53 -7.72 -6.41
CA CYS A 127 16.28 -7.11 -7.53
C CYS A 127 15.72 -5.76 -7.97
N SER A 128 14.81 -5.17 -7.19
CA SER A 128 14.18 -3.89 -7.50
C SER A 128 14.87 -2.78 -6.69
N PRO A 129 15.53 -1.81 -7.35
CA PRO A 129 16.16 -0.68 -6.66
C PRO A 129 15.16 0.15 -5.84
N ARG A 130 13.95 0.37 -6.35
CA ARG A 130 12.83 0.98 -5.59
C ARG A 130 12.57 0.28 -4.27
N ARG A 131 12.48 -1.05 -4.28
CA ARG A 131 12.23 -1.84 -3.05
C ARG A 131 13.42 -1.80 -2.10
N GLU A 132 14.63 -1.89 -2.64
CA GLU A 132 15.85 -1.74 -1.86
C GLU A 132 15.91 -0.39 -1.14
N GLU A 133 15.66 0.70 -1.84
CA GLU A 133 15.67 2.05 -1.27
C GLU A 133 14.54 2.24 -0.25
N MET A 134 13.29 2.00 -0.65
CA MET A 134 12.12 2.39 0.13
C MET A 134 11.75 1.34 1.18
N ALA A 135 11.65 0.07 0.79
CA ALA A 135 11.19 -0.98 1.69
C ALA A 135 12.26 -1.37 2.71
N ALA A 136 13.54 -1.43 2.34
CA ALA A 136 14.59 -1.73 3.33
C ALA A 136 14.69 -0.60 4.36
N GLY A 137 14.67 0.67 3.92
CA GLY A 137 14.67 1.84 4.81
C GLY A 137 13.48 1.86 5.76
N PHE A 138 12.28 1.52 5.28
CA PHE A 138 11.09 1.36 6.11
C PHE A 138 11.22 0.20 7.11
N LEU A 139 11.64 -0.98 6.66
CA LEU A 139 11.71 -2.20 7.47
C LEU A 139 12.68 -2.06 8.65
N LYS A 140 13.78 -1.31 8.50
CA LYS A 140 14.70 -1.02 9.62
C LYS A 140 14.00 -0.41 10.84
N LYS A 141 12.94 0.38 10.62
CA LYS A 141 12.13 1.04 11.66
C LYS A 141 10.85 0.29 12.00
N ALA A 142 10.35 -0.51 11.07
CA ALA A 142 9.06 -1.19 11.15
C ALA A 142 9.12 -2.58 11.78
N LEU A 143 10.28 -3.24 11.74
CA LEU A 143 10.51 -4.51 12.42
C LEU A 143 10.64 -4.31 13.93
N PRO A 144 10.26 -5.32 14.76
CA PRO A 144 10.45 -5.28 16.21
C PRO A 144 11.88 -4.86 16.61
N GLN A 145 12.03 -3.86 17.48
CA GLN A 145 13.35 -3.33 17.88
C GLN A 145 13.88 -4.06 19.14
N LEU A 146 14.04 -5.38 19.05
CA LEU A 146 14.31 -6.23 20.21
C LEU A 146 15.77 -6.22 20.68
N CYS A 147 16.70 -5.71 19.87
CA CYS A 147 18.14 -5.72 20.15
C CYS A 147 18.83 -4.38 19.80
N GLY A 148 18.06 -3.31 19.54
CA GLY A 148 18.57 -2.05 18.99
C GLY A 148 18.39 -1.93 17.47
N GLU A 149 19.36 -1.32 16.79
CA GLU A 149 19.28 -1.00 15.35
C GLU A 149 19.26 -2.25 14.47
N ILE A 150 18.29 -2.31 13.55
CA ILE A 150 18.13 -3.41 12.61
C ILE A 150 19.00 -3.22 11.38
N ASN A 151 19.90 -4.18 11.15
CA ASN A 151 20.72 -4.26 9.95
C ASN A 151 20.03 -5.12 8.88
N ILE A 152 19.83 -4.56 7.69
CA ILE A 152 19.26 -5.25 6.53
C ILE A 152 20.29 -5.22 5.40
N GLU A 153 20.63 -6.40 4.89
CA GLU A 153 21.43 -6.59 3.68
C GLU A 153 20.50 -7.01 2.54
N ILE A 154 20.60 -6.34 1.39
CA ILE A 154 19.86 -6.72 0.19
C ILE A 154 20.69 -7.67 -0.67
N LYS A 155 20.10 -8.81 -1.03
CA LYS A 155 20.68 -9.74 -2.00
C LYS A 155 19.78 -9.93 -3.21
N PRO A 156 20.33 -10.07 -4.42
CA PRO A 156 19.52 -10.30 -5.61
C PRO A 156 18.77 -11.64 -5.50
N ILE A 157 17.48 -11.65 -5.86
CA ILE A 157 16.67 -12.87 -5.97
C ILE A 157 15.93 -12.93 -7.31
N ARG A 158 16.03 -14.07 -7.98
CA ARG A 158 15.47 -14.32 -9.32
C ARG A 158 14.52 -15.50 -9.33
N GLY A 159 13.67 -15.53 -10.36
CA GLY A 159 12.61 -16.51 -10.57
C GLY A 159 11.23 -15.85 -10.56
N ASN A 160 10.22 -16.65 -10.88
CA ASN A 160 8.81 -16.30 -10.66
C ASN A 160 8.49 -16.24 -9.15
N VAL A 161 7.22 -16.04 -8.79
CA VAL A 161 6.82 -15.88 -7.39
C VAL A 161 7.13 -17.14 -6.57
N GLU A 162 6.79 -18.29 -7.12
CA GLU A 162 6.90 -19.62 -6.52
C GLU A 162 8.37 -19.96 -6.25
N THR A 163 9.25 -19.81 -7.25
CA THR A 163 10.69 -20.04 -7.10
C THR A 163 11.32 -19.12 -6.05
N ARG A 164 10.86 -17.87 -5.93
CA ARG A 164 11.36 -16.95 -4.89
C ARG A 164 10.92 -17.39 -3.50
N LEU A 165 9.67 -17.84 -3.34
CA LEU A 165 9.17 -18.38 -2.08
C LEU A 165 9.86 -19.70 -1.70
N GLU A 166 10.24 -20.52 -2.67
CA GLU A 166 11.05 -21.73 -2.46
C GLU A 166 12.45 -21.38 -1.95
N LYS A 167 13.14 -20.44 -2.61
CA LYS A 167 14.45 -19.94 -2.14
C LYS A 167 14.38 -19.38 -0.73
N LEU A 168 13.31 -18.64 -0.41
CA LEU A 168 13.04 -18.17 0.95
C LEU A 168 12.90 -19.36 1.92
N SER A 169 12.11 -20.38 1.57
CA SER A 169 11.90 -21.56 2.40
C SER A 169 13.15 -22.44 2.56
N ARG A 170 14.09 -22.39 1.62
CA ARG A 170 15.42 -23.03 1.74
C ARG A 170 16.39 -22.26 2.63
N GLY A 171 16.01 -21.09 3.15
CA GLY A 171 16.87 -20.27 4.00
C GLY A 171 17.96 -19.50 3.26
N GLU A 172 17.89 -19.40 1.93
CA GLU A 172 18.84 -18.56 1.15
C GLU A 172 18.71 -17.07 1.47
N TYR A 173 17.53 -16.67 1.97
CA TYR A 173 17.20 -15.32 2.42
C TYR A 173 16.38 -15.44 3.71
N ASP A 174 16.42 -14.42 4.56
CA ASP A 174 15.56 -14.35 5.75
C ASP A 174 14.18 -13.76 5.42
N GLY A 175 14.14 -12.91 4.39
CA GLY A 175 12.90 -12.39 3.84
C GLY A 175 13.00 -12.05 2.36
N THR A 176 11.86 -11.79 1.73
CA THR A 176 11.78 -11.30 0.35
C THR A 176 10.63 -10.31 0.21
N LEU A 177 10.67 -9.54 -0.88
CA LEU A 177 9.67 -8.51 -1.20
C LEU A 177 8.94 -8.89 -2.48
N LEU A 178 7.61 -8.99 -2.42
CA LEU A 178 6.75 -9.35 -3.55
C LEU A 178 5.59 -8.37 -3.70
N ALA A 179 5.00 -8.32 -4.90
CA ALA A 179 3.78 -7.55 -5.10
C ALA A 179 2.58 -8.39 -4.62
N THR A 180 1.69 -7.80 -3.82
CA THR A 180 0.49 -8.47 -3.30
C THR A 180 -0.38 -9.01 -4.43
N ALA A 181 -0.60 -8.21 -5.48
CA ALA A 181 -1.33 -8.59 -6.69
C ALA A 181 -0.87 -9.92 -7.32
N GLY A 182 0.43 -10.23 -7.30
CA GLY A 182 0.96 -11.48 -7.84
C GLY A 182 0.54 -12.68 -7.00
N LEU A 183 0.68 -12.56 -5.69
CA LEU A 183 0.30 -13.59 -4.72
C LEU A 183 -1.21 -13.81 -4.69
N ASN A 184 -1.98 -12.73 -4.67
CA ASN A 184 -3.44 -12.76 -4.65
C ASN A 184 -4.01 -13.53 -5.86
N ARG A 185 -3.47 -13.32 -7.06
CA ARG A 185 -3.88 -14.06 -8.26
C ARG A 185 -3.58 -15.55 -8.15
N LEU A 186 -2.38 -15.92 -7.71
CA LEU A 186 -2.01 -17.32 -7.53
C LEU A 186 -2.86 -17.99 -6.44
N LEU A 187 -3.19 -17.27 -5.36
CA LEU A 187 -4.04 -17.76 -4.28
C LEU A 187 -5.53 -17.91 -4.66
N ARG A 188 -6.00 -17.22 -5.70
CA ARG A 188 -7.35 -17.42 -6.28
C ARG A 188 -7.40 -18.56 -7.30
N SER A 189 -6.26 -19.02 -7.79
CA SER A 189 -6.19 -20.13 -8.73
C SER A 189 -6.35 -21.45 -7.99
N GLU A 190 -7.30 -22.30 -8.40
CA GLU A 190 -7.47 -23.64 -7.85
C GLU A 190 -6.18 -24.47 -7.94
N LYS A 191 -5.46 -24.33 -9.05
CA LYS A 191 -4.23 -25.08 -9.33
C LYS A 191 -3.03 -24.59 -8.51
N GLU A 192 -2.82 -23.27 -8.46
CA GLU A 192 -1.60 -22.70 -7.88
C GLU A 192 -1.73 -22.42 -6.36
N ALA A 193 -2.96 -22.26 -5.86
CA ALA A 193 -3.20 -21.86 -4.47
C ALA A 193 -2.64 -22.87 -3.46
N VAL A 194 -2.73 -24.19 -3.73
CA VAL A 194 -2.23 -25.22 -2.81
C VAL A 194 -0.73 -25.05 -2.57
N ARG A 195 0.05 -24.92 -3.65
CA ARG A 195 1.50 -24.73 -3.57
C ARG A 195 1.86 -23.42 -2.89
N VAL A 196 1.22 -22.31 -3.28
CA VAL A 196 1.53 -21.00 -2.70
C VAL A 196 1.15 -20.94 -1.22
N LYS A 197 0.02 -21.50 -0.80
CA LYS A 197 -0.36 -21.60 0.62
C LYS A 197 0.66 -22.40 1.42
N SER A 198 1.12 -23.53 0.89
CA SER A 198 2.17 -24.34 1.53
C SER A 198 3.48 -23.56 1.69
N LEU A 199 3.91 -22.81 0.67
CA LEU A 199 5.13 -22.00 0.73
C LEU A 199 5.01 -20.79 1.69
N LEU A 200 3.80 -20.28 1.90
CA LEU A 200 3.51 -19.19 2.84
C LEU A 200 3.23 -19.68 4.28
N ALA A 201 3.01 -20.98 4.49
CA ALA A 201 2.71 -21.54 5.80
C ALA A 201 3.84 -21.21 6.80
N GLY A 202 3.45 -20.74 7.99
CA GLY A 202 4.37 -20.29 9.03
C GLY A 202 5.20 -19.04 8.71
N LYS A 203 5.05 -18.38 7.56
CA LYS A 203 5.78 -17.15 7.26
C LYS A 203 5.18 -15.95 8.00
N LYS A 204 6.03 -15.01 8.40
CA LYS A 204 5.59 -13.71 8.92
C LYS A 204 5.52 -12.69 7.80
N MET A 205 4.47 -11.88 7.78
CA MET A 205 4.22 -10.94 6.69
C MET A 205 4.00 -9.51 7.21
N MET A 206 4.46 -8.54 6.42
CA MET A 206 4.16 -7.13 6.59
C MET A 206 3.69 -6.57 5.24
N LEU A 207 2.44 -6.12 5.20
CA LEU A 207 1.86 -5.38 4.09
C LEU A 207 2.41 -3.95 4.13
N LEU A 208 3.22 -3.58 3.15
CA LEU A 208 3.99 -2.34 3.21
C LEU A 208 3.10 -1.12 2.89
N PRO A 209 3.19 -0.03 3.69
CA PRO A 209 2.37 1.17 3.51
C PRO A 209 2.61 1.85 2.16
N LEU A 210 1.55 2.29 1.48
CA LEU A 210 1.62 2.95 0.17
C LEU A 210 2.38 4.28 0.22
N THR A 211 2.36 4.96 1.38
CA THR A 211 2.98 6.28 1.52
C THR A 211 4.47 6.24 1.85
N GLU A 212 4.96 5.11 2.39
CA GLU A 212 6.39 4.89 2.71
C GLU A 212 7.08 4.02 1.66
N CYS A 213 6.35 3.05 1.09
CA CYS A 213 6.86 2.06 0.14
C CYS A 213 6.04 2.16 -1.16
N VAL A 214 6.13 3.31 -1.82
CA VAL A 214 5.34 3.60 -3.02
C VAL A 214 5.61 2.52 -4.08
N PRO A 215 4.56 1.90 -4.67
CA PRO A 215 4.73 0.79 -5.58
C PRO A 215 5.24 1.26 -6.94
N ALA A 216 5.67 0.31 -7.77
CA ALA A 216 6.04 0.61 -9.15
C ALA A 216 4.81 1.18 -9.90
N PRO A 217 5.01 2.10 -10.86
CA PRO A 217 3.92 2.64 -11.67
C PRO A 217 3.09 1.52 -12.29
N CYS A 218 1.77 1.60 -12.12
CA CYS A 218 0.79 0.62 -12.59
C CYS A 218 0.94 -0.79 -12.00
N GLN A 219 1.60 -0.94 -10.83
CA GLN A 219 1.64 -2.22 -10.13
C GLN A 219 0.21 -2.70 -9.85
N GLY A 220 -0.01 -3.99 -10.10
CA GLY A 220 -1.30 -4.64 -9.95
C GLY A 220 -2.16 -4.59 -11.21
N ALA A 221 -1.91 -3.70 -12.19
CA ALA A 221 -2.73 -3.58 -13.39
C ALA A 221 -2.39 -4.63 -14.47
N ILE A 222 -3.42 -5.18 -15.10
CA ILE A 222 -3.32 -6.04 -16.30
C ILE A 222 -3.65 -5.19 -17.52
N VAL A 223 -2.76 -5.19 -18.51
CA VAL A 223 -2.96 -4.51 -19.79
C VAL A 223 -3.03 -5.53 -20.92
N ALA A 224 -3.98 -5.34 -21.82
CA ALA A 224 -4.07 -6.02 -23.09
C ALA A 224 -3.68 -5.06 -24.23
N GLU A 225 -3.01 -5.57 -25.25
CA GLU A 225 -2.44 -4.80 -26.36
C GLU A 225 -2.80 -5.44 -27.70
N ALA A 226 -3.11 -4.63 -28.70
CA ALA A 226 -3.33 -5.09 -30.07
C ALA A 226 -2.73 -4.11 -31.09
N HIS A 227 -2.28 -4.64 -32.22
CA HIS A 227 -1.82 -3.84 -33.34
C HIS A 227 -2.98 -3.02 -33.95
N PRO A 228 -2.79 -1.72 -34.29
CA PRO A 228 -3.88 -0.83 -34.71
C PRO A 228 -4.52 -1.19 -36.06
N SER A 229 -3.84 -1.99 -36.89
CA SER A 229 -4.41 -2.51 -38.14
C SER A 229 -5.40 -3.66 -37.90
N ASN A 230 -5.34 -4.35 -36.75
CA ASN A 230 -6.27 -5.42 -36.41
C ASN A 230 -7.57 -4.82 -35.85
N LYS A 231 -8.46 -4.37 -36.74
CA LYS A 231 -9.72 -3.68 -36.39
C LYS A 231 -10.63 -4.49 -35.48
N LYS A 232 -10.55 -5.81 -35.57
CA LYS A 232 -11.30 -6.70 -34.70
C LYS A 232 -10.75 -6.71 -33.28
N ALA A 233 -9.45 -6.95 -33.12
CA ALA A 233 -8.80 -6.96 -31.81
C ALA A 233 -8.95 -5.61 -31.11
N THR A 234 -8.73 -4.51 -31.84
CA THR A 234 -8.90 -3.14 -31.30
C THR A 234 -10.32 -2.86 -30.82
N ALA A 235 -11.36 -3.24 -31.58
CA ALA A 235 -12.75 -3.10 -31.16
C ALA A 235 -13.08 -3.91 -29.89
N ILE A 236 -12.49 -5.10 -29.73
CA ILE A 236 -12.62 -5.89 -28.51
C ILE A 236 -11.96 -5.16 -27.33
N LEU A 237 -10.71 -4.70 -27.50
CA LEU A 237 -9.96 -3.99 -26.47
C LEU A 237 -10.71 -2.75 -25.98
N GLU A 238 -11.26 -1.93 -26.89
CA GLU A 238 -12.05 -0.75 -26.54
C GLU A 238 -13.25 -1.07 -25.64
N LYS A 239 -13.91 -2.22 -25.84
CA LYS A 239 -15.07 -2.64 -25.06
C LYS A 239 -14.71 -3.24 -23.70
N ILE A 240 -13.62 -4.01 -23.62
CA ILE A 240 -13.18 -4.63 -22.36
C ILE A 240 -12.37 -3.65 -21.47
N ASN A 241 -11.94 -2.51 -22.00
CA ASN A 241 -11.15 -1.51 -21.28
C ASN A 241 -11.92 -0.88 -20.11
N ASN A 242 -11.32 -0.90 -18.92
CA ASN A 242 -11.78 -0.08 -17.81
C ASN A 242 -11.21 1.33 -17.97
N LYS A 243 -12.03 2.26 -18.48
CA LYS A 243 -11.60 3.63 -18.81
C LYS A 243 -11.07 4.42 -17.60
N ASN A 244 -11.68 4.27 -16.43
CA ASN A 244 -11.26 4.98 -15.22
C ASN A 244 -9.90 4.49 -14.72
N LEU A 245 -9.67 3.18 -14.81
CA LEU A 245 -8.41 2.56 -14.46
C LEU A 245 -7.33 2.84 -15.53
N PHE A 246 -7.71 2.86 -16.80
CA PHE A 246 -6.82 3.26 -17.89
C PHE A 246 -6.29 4.69 -17.67
N ALA A 247 -7.17 5.63 -17.31
CA ALA A 247 -6.78 7.01 -17.00
C ALA A 247 -5.77 7.10 -15.83
N ASP A 248 -5.95 6.28 -14.78
CA ASP A 248 -4.97 6.20 -13.68
C ASP A 248 -3.62 5.70 -14.14
N CYS A 249 -3.61 4.61 -14.91
CA CYS A 249 -2.38 4.06 -15.41
C CYS A 249 -1.64 5.04 -16.34
N VAL A 250 -2.39 5.79 -17.16
CA VAL A 250 -1.83 6.89 -17.97
C VAL A 250 -1.22 7.97 -17.08
N ALA A 251 -1.93 8.40 -16.02
CA ALA A 251 -1.43 9.41 -15.09
C ALA A 251 -0.15 8.93 -14.38
N GLU A 252 -0.14 7.70 -13.88
CA GLU A 252 1.03 7.10 -13.23
C GLU A 252 2.23 6.98 -14.16
N LYS A 253 2.05 6.52 -15.40
CA LYS A 253 3.14 6.43 -16.39
C LYS A 253 3.65 7.82 -16.78
N LYS A 254 2.77 8.80 -17.01
CA LYS A 254 3.16 10.18 -17.33
C LYS A 254 3.95 10.83 -16.20
N GLU A 255 3.55 10.60 -14.95
CA GLU A 255 4.28 11.12 -13.81
C GLU A 255 5.63 10.43 -13.63
N ALA A 256 5.69 9.11 -13.81
CA ALA A 256 6.94 8.36 -13.75
C ALA A 256 7.98 8.86 -14.79
N LEU A 257 7.54 9.18 -16.01
CA LEU A 257 8.41 9.70 -17.07
C LEU A 257 9.13 11.01 -16.71
N LYS A 258 8.64 11.77 -15.73
CA LYS A 258 9.30 13.01 -15.26
C LYS A 258 10.55 12.74 -14.42
N TYR A 259 10.67 11.55 -13.85
CA TYR A 259 11.72 11.19 -12.87
C TYR A 259 12.69 10.14 -13.39
N GLY A 260 12.37 9.50 -14.52
CA GLY A 260 13.23 8.53 -15.19
C GLY A 260 12.43 7.46 -15.93
N ALA A 261 13.14 6.57 -16.63
CA ALA A 261 12.56 5.46 -17.39
C ALA A 261 13.13 4.10 -16.95
N GLY A 262 12.40 3.02 -17.22
CA GLY A 262 12.87 1.64 -17.03
C GLY A 262 12.68 1.03 -15.63
N CYS A 263 13.11 -0.22 -15.46
CA CYS A 263 12.89 -1.02 -14.25
C CYS A 263 13.90 -0.78 -13.11
N MET A 264 14.93 0.04 -13.36
CA MET A 264 16.01 0.33 -12.40
C MET A 264 15.73 1.59 -11.55
N GLN A 265 14.50 2.09 -11.59
CA GLN A 265 14.05 3.27 -10.84
C GLN A 265 14.10 3.04 -9.33
N LYS A 266 14.46 4.10 -8.59
CA LYS A 266 14.45 4.17 -7.12
C LYS A 266 13.25 4.94 -6.57
N PHE A 267 12.21 5.12 -7.39
CA PHE A 267 10.97 5.79 -7.02
C PHE A 267 9.77 4.92 -7.34
N GLY A 268 8.63 5.22 -6.71
CA GLY A 268 7.33 4.67 -7.04
C GLY A 268 6.33 5.75 -7.43
N VAL A 269 5.28 5.34 -8.13
CA VAL A 269 4.12 6.18 -8.45
C VAL A 269 2.85 5.34 -8.31
N THR A 270 1.84 5.87 -7.63
CA THR A 270 0.53 5.22 -7.50
C THR A 270 -0.60 6.23 -7.41
N THR A 271 -1.74 5.86 -7.98
CA THR A 271 -3.00 6.54 -7.71
C THR A 271 -3.62 5.98 -6.43
N LEU A 272 -4.16 6.87 -5.60
CA LEU A 272 -4.83 6.58 -4.34
C LEU A 272 -6.24 7.17 -4.43
N THR A 273 -7.26 6.34 -4.18
CA THR A 273 -8.64 6.79 -4.15
C THR A 273 -9.18 6.64 -2.74
N THR A 274 -9.51 7.76 -2.11
CA THR A 274 -10.18 7.82 -0.82
C THR A 274 -11.68 8.00 -1.03
N LYS A 275 -12.46 8.06 0.07
CA LYS A 275 -13.89 8.37 0.00
C LYS A 275 -14.19 9.75 -0.59
N HIS A 276 -13.26 10.71 -0.42
CA HIS A 276 -13.49 12.11 -0.77
C HIS A 276 -12.74 12.53 -2.03
N GLU A 277 -11.49 12.08 -2.17
CA GLU A 277 -10.59 12.57 -3.21
C GLU A 277 -9.74 11.47 -3.82
N ARG A 278 -9.26 11.73 -5.03
CA ARG A 278 -8.30 10.92 -5.76
C ARG A 278 -6.98 11.67 -5.87
N TYR A 279 -5.88 10.99 -5.54
CA TYR A 279 -4.54 11.55 -5.58
C TYR A 279 -3.61 10.70 -6.42
N LEU A 280 -2.70 11.35 -7.12
CA LEU A 280 -1.50 10.75 -7.67
C LEU A 280 -0.34 11.05 -6.72
N TYR A 281 0.36 10.00 -6.29
CA TYR A 281 1.47 10.09 -5.37
C TYR A 281 2.73 9.50 -5.97
N ALA A 282 3.82 10.28 -5.96
CA ALA A 282 5.15 9.85 -6.36
C ALA A 282 6.15 10.11 -5.23
N ALA A 283 7.02 9.15 -4.92
CA ALA A 283 8.11 9.34 -3.96
C ALA A 283 9.30 8.39 -4.21
N GLY A 284 10.46 8.78 -3.70
CA GLY A 284 11.72 8.03 -3.79
C GLY A 284 12.84 8.92 -4.33
N LYS A 285 13.73 8.36 -5.14
CA LYS A 285 14.83 9.11 -5.77
C LYS A 285 14.70 9.11 -7.29
N ASP A 286 14.95 10.27 -7.91
CA ASP A 286 15.00 10.41 -9.38
C ASP A 286 16.30 9.84 -9.97
N ALA A 287 16.49 10.00 -11.28
CA ALA A 287 17.65 9.50 -12.00
C ALA A 287 18.98 10.11 -11.52
N GLU A 288 18.94 11.36 -11.05
CA GLU A 288 20.07 12.10 -10.50
C GLU A 288 20.32 11.77 -9.02
N GLY A 289 19.41 11.01 -8.39
CA GLY A 289 19.49 10.61 -6.99
C GLY A 289 18.90 11.62 -6.01
N ALA A 290 18.23 12.66 -6.48
CA ALA A 290 17.55 13.64 -5.64
C ALA A 290 16.25 13.06 -5.07
N GLU A 291 15.98 13.37 -3.80
CA GLU A 291 14.75 12.96 -3.11
C GLU A 291 13.54 13.67 -3.71
N LEU A 292 12.52 12.89 -4.06
CA LEU A 292 11.25 13.39 -4.57
C LEU A 292 10.11 12.93 -3.67
N THR A 293 9.16 13.83 -3.44
CA THR A 293 7.85 13.47 -2.88
C THR A 293 6.82 14.44 -3.40
N ARG A 294 5.80 13.93 -4.09
CA ARG A 294 4.82 14.76 -4.78
C ARG A 294 3.42 14.16 -4.68
N TRP A 295 2.48 14.99 -4.23
CA TRP A 295 1.05 14.72 -4.24
C TRP A 295 0.39 15.59 -5.30
N THR A 296 -0.52 15.02 -6.08
CA THR A 296 -1.30 15.76 -7.09
C THR A 296 -2.76 15.28 -7.11
N PRO A 297 -3.77 16.15 -6.98
CA PRO A 297 -3.63 17.56 -6.63
C PRO A 297 -3.16 17.72 -5.17
N ILE A 298 -2.60 18.89 -4.87
CA ILE A 298 -2.43 19.36 -3.51
C ILE A 298 -3.22 20.67 -3.37
N PRO A 299 -3.92 20.92 -2.24
CA PRO A 299 -4.66 22.16 -2.09
C PRO A 299 -3.79 23.40 -2.24
N ASP A 300 -4.27 24.37 -3.00
CA ASP A 300 -3.68 25.70 -3.09
C ASP A 300 -4.34 26.62 -2.06
N VAL A 301 -3.68 26.82 -0.93
CA VAL A 301 -4.22 27.58 0.21
C VAL A 301 -3.38 28.83 0.45
N VAL A 302 -3.98 30.00 0.29
CA VAL A 302 -3.37 31.26 0.72
C VAL A 302 -3.71 31.50 2.19
N THR A 303 -2.67 31.67 3.03
CA THR A 303 -2.76 31.91 4.48
C THR A 303 -1.64 32.85 4.94
N ASN A 304 -2.00 33.82 5.78
CA ASN A 304 -1.04 34.73 6.41
C ASN A 304 -0.61 34.22 7.79
N ASN A 305 -1.51 33.55 8.52
CA ASN A 305 -1.24 33.03 9.85
C ASN A 305 -1.83 31.62 10.03
N LEU A 306 -0.99 30.63 9.73
CA LEU A 306 -1.33 29.22 9.83
C LEU A 306 -1.08 28.69 11.24
N PHE A 307 -2.15 28.24 11.91
CA PHE A 307 -2.00 27.36 13.08
C PHE A 307 -2.03 25.90 12.65
N SER A 308 -1.02 25.14 13.08
CA SER A 308 -0.96 23.70 12.83
C SER A 308 -0.96 22.91 14.13
N SER A 309 -2.00 22.12 14.36
CA SER A 309 -2.09 21.31 15.58
C SER A 309 -1.01 20.21 15.65
N THR A 310 -0.36 19.89 14.54
CA THR A 310 0.76 18.93 14.49
C THR A 310 1.99 19.40 15.26
N GLN A 311 2.16 20.72 15.46
CA GLN A 311 3.31 21.31 16.14
C GLN A 311 3.18 21.27 17.67
N VAL A 312 1.94 21.19 18.17
CA VAL A 312 1.59 21.30 19.60
C VAL A 312 0.70 20.13 20.06
N MET A 313 0.86 18.94 19.44
CA MET A 313 -0.01 17.78 19.70
C MET A 313 -0.09 17.38 21.19
N LYS A 314 0.97 17.61 21.96
CA LYS A 314 1.04 17.27 23.39
C LYS A 314 0.30 18.27 24.28
N ASP A 315 0.02 19.46 23.78
CA ASP A 315 -0.47 20.59 24.56
C ASP A 315 -2.00 20.66 24.63
N PHE A 316 -2.69 19.82 23.84
CA PHE A 316 -4.15 19.76 23.79
C PHE A 316 -4.77 18.91 24.90
N PHE A 317 -4.13 17.80 25.27
CA PHE A 317 -4.75 16.78 26.13
C PHE A 317 -3.75 16.16 27.10
N ARG A 318 -4.21 15.95 28.33
CA ARG A 318 -3.67 14.91 29.22
C ARG A 318 -4.37 13.59 28.92
N TYR A 319 -3.67 12.49 29.18
CA TYR A 319 -4.14 11.14 28.89
C TYR A 319 -4.33 10.41 30.21
N GLU A 320 -5.56 10.03 30.53
CA GLU A 320 -5.89 9.28 31.74
C GLU A 320 -6.15 7.82 31.37
N PRO A 321 -5.36 6.86 31.86
CA PRO A 321 -5.60 5.43 31.61
C PRO A 321 -6.96 5.00 32.13
N ILE A 322 -7.61 4.07 31.43
CA ILE A 322 -8.84 3.42 31.87
C ILE A 322 -8.52 1.96 32.16
N GLU A 323 -8.78 1.51 33.39
CA GLU A 323 -8.59 0.10 33.74
C GLU A 323 -9.55 -0.76 32.89
N THR A 324 -8.97 -1.43 31.90
CA THR A 324 -9.73 -2.17 30.90
C THR A 324 -9.45 -3.65 31.08
N LYS A 325 -10.42 -4.38 31.65
CA LYS A 325 -10.40 -5.86 31.77
C LYS A 325 -11.24 -6.50 30.68
N ALA A 326 -11.06 -6.06 29.44
CA ALA A 326 -11.83 -6.58 28.31
C ALA A 326 -11.00 -7.60 27.55
N ASP A 327 -11.51 -8.84 27.47
CA ASP A 327 -10.96 -9.86 26.60
C ASP A 327 -11.29 -9.54 25.14
N ILE A 328 -10.28 -9.50 24.29
CA ILE A 328 -10.45 -9.34 22.84
C ILE A 328 -10.53 -10.74 22.23
N ASN A 329 -11.69 -11.09 21.69
CA ASN A 329 -11.89 -12.40 21.06
C ASN A 329 -11.43 -12.44 19.60
N SER A 330 -11.46 -11.30 18.91
CA SER A 330 -11.08 -11.24 17.50
C SER A 330 -9.60 -11.55 17.28
N SER A 331 -9.29 -12.18 16.15
CA SER A 331 -7.93 -12.60 15.79
C SER A 331 -7.02 -11.42 15.41
N ALA A 332 -7.62 -10.30 15.01
CA ALA A 332 -6.94 -9.08 14.63
C ALA A 332 -7.35 -7.87 15.48
N VAL A 333 -6.42 -6.93 15.63
CA VAL A 333 -6.63 -5.67 16.37
C VAL A 333 -6.22 -4.50 15.49
N PHE A 334 -7.10 -3.50 15.38
CA PHE A 334 -6.79 -2.22 14.78
C PHE A 334 -6.43 -1.19 15.86
N VAL A 335 -5.15 -0.80 15.90
CA VAL A 335 -4.62 0.18 16.86
C VAL A 335 -4.70 1.59 16.27
N ALA A 336 -5.67 2.37 16.74
CA ALA A 336 -5.87 3.73 16.26
C ALA A 336 -4.73 4.68 16.65
N ASN A 337 -4.10 4.44 17.80
CA ASN A 337 -2.95 5.20 18.30
C ASN A 337 -2.10 4.30 19.20
N TYR A 338 -0.77 4.40 19.13
CA TYR A 338 0.13 3.58 19.95
C TYR A 338 -0.10 3.76 21.46
N LYS A 339 -0.62 4.93 21.88
CA LYS A 339 -1.02 5.18 23.27
C LYS A 339 -2.12 4.23 23.76
N ALA A 340 -2.95 3.71 22.85
CA ALA A 340 -3.98 2.75 23.21
C ALA A 340 -3.40 1.44 23.76
N VAL A 341 -2.20 1.07 23.30
CA VAL A 341 -1.44 -0.07 23.80
C VAL A 341 -0.70 0.31 25.08
N GLN A 342 -0.06 1.48 25.11
CA GLN A 342 0.68 1.96 26.29
C GLN A 342 -0.19 2.07 27.56
N TYR A 343 -1.45 2.48 27.40
CA TYR A 343 -2.39 2.66 28.50
C TYR A 343 -3.36 1.48 28.68
N GLY A 344 -3.34 0.51 27.76
CA GLY A 344 -4.09 -0.74 27.90
C GLY A 344 -3.30 -1.77 28.72
N SER A 345 -3.92 -2.90 29.04
CA SER A 345 -3.16 -4.06 29.57
C SER A 345 -2.28 -4.65 28.46
N THR A 346 -1.11 -5.18 28.85
CA THR A 346 -0.17 -5.86 27.92
C THR A 346 -0.80 -7.03 27.17
N ASP A 347 -1.87 -7.58 27.72
CA ASP A 347 -2.53 -8.80 27.24
C ASP A 347 -3.49 -8.52 26.08
N LEU A 348 -3.89 -7.26 25.83
CA LEU A 348 -4.83 -6.91 24.75
C LEU A 348 -4.34 -7.33 23.36
N LEU A 349 -3.02 -7.40 23.17
CA LEU A 349 -2.42 -7.80 21.89
C LEU A 349 -2.02 -9.27 21.85
N GLN A 350 -2.24 -10.02 22.93
CA GLN A 350 -1.98 -11.45 23.02
C GLN A 350 -3.22 -12.25 22.61
N LEU A 351 -3.03 -13.46 22.07
CA LEU A 351 -4.13 -14.35 21.71
C LEU A 351 -4.71 -15.02 22.96
N ASN A 352 -6.03 -14.88 23.15
CA ASN A 352 -6.79 -15.62 24.14
C ASN A 352 -7.15 -17.01 23.56
N GLY A 353 -6.32 -18.03 23.80
CA GLY A 353 -6.60 -19.43 23.41
C GLY A 353 -5.98 -19.93 22.09
N PRO A 354 -6.28 -21.17 21.66
CA PRO A 354 -5.71 -21.76 20.44
C PRO A 354 -6.23 -21.09 19.16
N SER A 355 -5.30 -20.71 18.29
CA SER A 355 -5.48 -19.92 17.06
C SER A 355 -6.45 -20.55 16.04
N GLN A 356 -7.50 -19.83 15.65
CA GLN A 356 -8.06 -19.89 14.31
C GLN A 356 -7.53 -18.67 13.53
N GLY A 357 -6.70 -18.86 12.51
CA GLY A 357 -6.29 -17.76 11.63
C GLY A 357 -4.84 -17.77 11.12
N THR A 358 -3.96 -18.61 11.67
CA THR A 358 -2.68 -18.91 11.01
C THR A 358 -2.81 -20.21 10.24
N ILE A 359 -2.31 -20.25 9.00
CA ILE A 359 -2.06 -21.52 8.30
C ILE A 359 -0.94 -22.20 9.11
N ASP A 360 -1.38 -23.08 10.01
CA ASP A 360 -0.65 -23.96 10.92
C ASP A 360 0.70 -23.47 11.46
N SER A 361 0.71 -23.08 12.74
CA SER A 361 1.94 -22.97 13.54
C SER A 361 1.74 -23.62 14.91
N SER A 362 2.27 -24.83 15.05
CA SER A 362 2.24 -25.70 16.23
C SER A 362 3.42 -25.48 17.19
N SER A 363 3.80 -24.23 17.47
CA SER A 363 4.83 -23.93 18.48
C SER A 363 4.29 -22.98 19.55
N ALA A 364 4.31 -23.44 20.80
CA ALA A 364 3.80 -22.78 21.99
C ALA A 364 4.74 -21.68 22.53
N GLY A 365 4.89 -20.59 21.78
CA GLY A 365 5.53 -19.35 22.27
C GLY A 365 4.73 -18.12 21.80
N ASP A 366 4.47 -17.19 22.72
CA ASP A 366 3.78 -15.89 22.56
C ASP A 366 2.98 -15.70 21.26
N LYS A 367 1.78 -16.27 21.26
CA LYS A 367 0.84 -16.12 20.15
C LYS A 367 0.27 -14.69 20.18
N GLN A 368 0.72 -13.85 19.25
CA GLN A 368 0.26 -12.46 19.10
C GLN A 368 -0.91 -12.36 18.12
N LYS A 369 -1.88 -11.48 18.41
CA LYS A 369 -2.93 -11.12 17.45
C LYS A 369 -2.35 -10.44 16.21
N ILE A 370 -3.06 -10.47 15.10
CA ILE A 370 -2.68 -9.69 13.91
C ILE A 370 -2.84 -8.21 14.24
N ILE A 371 -1.74 -7.45 14.23
CA ILE A 371 -1.78 -6.02 14.52
C ILE A 371 -1.88 -5.21 13.23
N ILE A 372 -2.89 -4.37 13.18
CA ILE A 372 -3.12 -3.39 12.13
C ILE A 372 -3.09 -2.02 12.77
N VAL A 373 -2.52 -1.01 12.11
CA VAL A 373 -2.39 0.33 12.68
C VAL A 373 -3.02 1.40 11.80
N SER A 374 -3.40 2.53 12.40
CA SER A 374 -3.93 3.69 11.68
C SER A 374 -2.90 4.35 10.74
N GLY A 375 -1.61 4.29 11.08
CA GLY A 375 -0.56 4.93 10.30
C GLY A 375 0.85 4.56 10.78
N THR A 376 1.85 5.01 10.03
CA THR A 376 3.24 4.55 10.20
C THR A 376 3.91 5.04 11.48
N LYS A 377 3.48 6.19 12.01
CA LYS A 377 3.91 6.63 13.36
C LYS A 377 3.53 5.59 14.42
N THR A 378 2.27 5.16 14.43
CA THR A 378 1.80 4.10 15.34
C THR A 378 2.57 2.81 15.09
N TRP A 379 2.83 2.44 13.83
CA TRP A 379 3.66 1.29 13.48
C TRP A 379 5.02 1.35 14.18
N PHE A 380 5.78 2.44 13.99
CA PHE A 380 7.13 2.55 14.53
C PHE A 380 7.15 2.56 16.06
N GLU A 381 6.19 3.20 16.72
CA GLU A 381 6.11 3.16 18.18
C GLU A 381 5.81 1.75 18.71
N LEU A 382 4.95 0.97 18.04
CA LEU A 382 4.70 -0.42 18.42
C LEU A 382 5.89 -1.33 18.10
N ALA A 383 6.57 -1.10 16.99
CA ALA A 383 7.80 -1.81 16.65
C ALA A 383 8.90 -1.59 17.70
N ARG A 384 9.04 -0.37 18.24
CA ARG A 384 9.94 -0.07 19.38
C ARG A 384 9.57 -0.81 20.66
N GLN A 385 8.30 -1.13 20.83
CA GLN A 385 7.81 -1.95 21.95
C GLN A 385 7.95 -3.46 21.68
N GLY A 386 8.52 -3.86 20.54
CA GLY A 386 8.77 -5.25 20.19
C GLY A 386 7.62 -5.94 19.45
N TYR A 387 6.56 -5.22 19.09
CA TYR A 387 5.40 -5.81 18.41
C TYR A 387 5.63 -5.99 16.91
N TRP A 388 5.17 -7.13 16.38
CA TRP A 388 5.04 -7.34 14.94
C TRP A 388 3.75 -6.69 14.43
N VAL A 389 3.86 -5.69 13.56
CA VAL A 389 2.71 -5.06 12.91
C VAL A 389 2.58 -5.58 11.48
N THR A 390 1.38 -5.99 11.11
CA THR A 390 1.09 -6.63 9.81
C THR A 390 0.72 -5.62 8.74
N ALA A 391 -0.06 -4.58 9.05
CA ALA A 391 -0.55 -3.64 8.04
C ALA A 391 -0.84 -2.25 8.63
N SER A 392 -0.94 -1.26 7.74
CA SER A 392 -1.26 0.13 8.09
C SER A 392 -2.29 0.70 7.14
N ALA A 393 -3.18 1.54 7.67
CA ALA A 393 -4.16 2.29 6.89
C ALA A 393 -3.57 3.55 6.22
N ASP A 394 -2.26 3.77 6.31
CA ASP A 394 -1.55 4.91 5.68
C ASP A 394 -2.05 6.29 6.15
N ALA A 395 -2.78 6.35 7.27
CA ALA A 395 -3.57 7.51 7.69
C ALA A 395 -4.62 7.97 6.65
N LEU A 396 -5.04 7.07 5.76
CA LEU A 396 -6.08 7.29 4.73
C LEU A 396 -7.48 6.84 5.19
N GLY A 397 -7.61 6.39 6.45
CA GLY A 397 -8.85 5.89 7.03
C GLY A 397 -8.89 4.35 7.09
N TYR A 398 -9.62 3.82 8.06
CA TYR A 398 -9.73 2.37 8.28
C TYR A 398 -10.36 1.67 7.07
N GLU A 399 -11.38 2.28 6.49
CA GLU A 399 -12.15 1.80 5.35
C GLU A 399 -11.28 1.66 4.09
N PHE A 400 -10.24 2.50 3.94
CA PHE A 400 -9.28 2.40 2.84
C PHE A 400 -8.49 1.09 2.86
N LEU A 401 -8.27 0.52 4.05
CA LEU A 401 -7.48 -0.69 4.23
C LEU A 401 -8.33 -1.98 4.09
N LEU A 402 -9.64 -1.91 4.34
CA LEU A 402 -10.53 -3.07 4.40
C LEU A 402 -10.44 -4.03 3.19
N PRO A 403 -10.46 -3.56 1.92
CA PRO A 403 -10.36 -4.47 0.77
C PRO A 403 -9.07 -5.31 0.77
N SER A 404 -8.00 -4.75 1.34
CA SER A 404 -6.70 -5.39 1.39
C SER A 404 -6.54 -6.35 2.55
N LEU A 405 -7.27 -6.15 3.64
CA LEU A 405 -7.34 -7.13 4.72
C LEU A 405 -8.10 -8.39 4.26
N GLN A 406 -9.14 -8.19 3.45
CA GLN A 406 -9.99 -9.25 2.90
C GLN A 406 -9.39 -9.95 1.68
N MET A 407 -8.25 -9.48 1.16
CA MET A 407 -7.62 -10.10 0.00
C MET A 407 -7.13 -11.52 0.34
N PRO A 408 -7.03 -12.44 -0.64
CA PRO A 408 -6.69 -13.84 -0.40
C PRO A 408 -5.41 -14.07 0.41
N LEU A 409 -4.43 -13.16 0.29
CA LEU A 409 -3.16 -13.24 1.00
C LEU A 409 -3.27 -13.04 2.51
N LEU A 410 -4.14 -12.12 2.97
CA LEU A 410 -4.33 -11.85 4.40
C LEU A 410 -5.57 -12.55 4.96
N ASN A 411 -6.66 -12.57 4.19
CA ASN A 411 -7.91 -13.25 4.53
C ASN A 411 -8.45 -12.90 5.93
N ILE A 412 -8.28 -11.64 6.34
CA ILE A 412 -8.78 -11.11 7.61
C ILE A 412 -10.18 -10.57 7.35
N LYS A 413 -11.17 -11.11 8.07
CA LYS A 413 -12.56 -10.67 7.93
C LYS A 413 -12.77 -9.37 8.71
N GLY A 414 -13.62 -8.49 8.19
CA GLY A 414 -13.84 -7.17 8.80
C GLY A 414 -14.52 -7.21 10.17
N ASP A 415 -15.33 -8.24 10.41
CA ASP A 415 -16.01 -8.53 11.68
C ASP A 415 -15.10 -9.22 12.72
N ASP A 416 -13.91 -9.65 12.31
CA ASP A 416 -12.90 -10.28 13.16
C ASP A 416 -11.77 -9.29 13.54
N ILE A 417 -12.12 -8.02 13.70
CA ILE A 417 -11.19 -6.94 14.06
C ILE A 417 -11.77 -6.13 15.23
N CYS A 418 -11.05 -6.12 16.36
CA CYS A 418 -11.32 -5.20 17.47
C CYS A 418 -10.53 -3.90 17.31
N ILE A 419 -11.20 -2.75 17.48
CA ILE A 419 -10.57 -1.43 17.42
C ILE A 419 -10.16 -0.99 18.82
N ILE A 420 -8.87 -0.75 19.05
CA ILE A 420 -8.40 -0.14 20.31
C ILE A 420 -8.03 1.33 20.11
N THR A 421 -8.63 2.18 20.94
CA THR A 421 -8.55 3.65 20.81
C THR A 421 -8.84 4.34 22.16
N HIS A 422 -9.11 5.64 22.16
CA HIS A 422 -9.57 6.37 23.34
C HIS A 422 -11.09 6.23 23.54
N GLU A 423 -11.58 6.39 24.77
CA GLU A 423 -12.97 6.16 25.20
C GLU A 423 -14.02 6.73 24.24
N SER A 424 -14.00 8.05 24.00
CA SER A 424 -15.01 8.70 23.15
C SER A 424 -14.98 8.23 21.69
N ALA A 425 -13.81 7.84 21.17
CA ALA A 425 -13.72 7.25 19.83
C ALA A 425 -14.27 5.82 19.82
N ALA A 426 -13.99 5.03 20.85
CA ALA A 426 -14.49 3.66 20.96
C ALA A 426 -16.03 3.64 20.95
N GLU A 427 -16.67 4.58 21.64
CA GLU A 427 -18.13 4.74 21.59
C GLU A 427 -18.65 5.04 20.17
N ARG A 428 -17.97 5.90 19.40
CA ARG A 428 -18.33 6.17 18.00
C ARG A 428 -18.18 4.93 17.13
N TRP A 429 -17.12 4.16 17.30
CA TRP A 429 -16.90 2.90 16.57
C TRP A 429 -17.98 1.86 16.89
N ARG A 430 -18.38 1.72 18.17
CA ARG A 430 -19.49 0.85 18.56
C ARG A 430 -20.82 1.28 17.93
N LYS A 431 -21.10 2.58 17.85
CA LYS A 431 -22.28 3.11 17.14
C LYS A 431 -22.27 2.80 15.64
N LYS A 432 -21.09 2.64 15.05
CA LYS A 432 -20.90 2.18 13.65
C LYS A 432 -20.98 0.65 13.50
N GLY A 433 -21.17 -0.10 14.58
CA GLY A 433 -21.30 -1.55 14.57
C GLY A 433 -19.98 -2.33 14.73
N TYR A 434 -18.87 -1.68 15.07
CA TYR A 434 -17.58 -2.34 15.27
C TYR A 434 -17.36 -2.73 16.73
N GLU A 435 -16.65 -3.85 16.95
CA GLU A 435 -16.04 -4.14 18.24
C GLU A 435 -14.96 -3.09 18.52
N ALA A 436 -15.08 -2.35 19.63
CA ALA A 436 -14.11 -1.33 19.98
C ALA A 436 -13.92 -1.19 21.49
N ILE A 437 -12.71 -0.84 21.90
CA ILE A 437 -12.29 -0.71 23.29
C ILE A 437 -11.56 0.64 23.46
N GLY A 438 -11.97 1.37 24.50
CA GLY A 438 -11.33 2.61 24.93
C GLY A 438 -10.38 2.33 26.07
N THR A 439 -9.07 2.50 25.88
CA THR A 439 -8.07 2.20 26.93
C THR A 439 -7.57 3.43 27.69
N TYR A 440 -7.93 4.62 27.22
CA TYR A 440 -7.62 5.88 27.90
C TYR A 440 -8.65 6.96 27.56
N ARG A 441 -8.75 7.97 28.42
CA ARG A 441 -9.54 9.18 28.24
C ARG A 441 -8.66 10.36 27.84
N LEU A 442 -9.21 11.23 26.99
CA LEU A 442 -8.61 12.52 26.67
C LEU A 442 -9.17 13.58 27.62
N VAL A 443 -8.31 14.21 28.41
CA VAL A 443 -8.69 15.32 29.30
C VAL A 443 -8.13 16.62 28.72
N PRO A 444 -8.99 17.57 28.27
CA PRO A 444 -8.54 18.82 27.67
C PRO A 444 -7.62 19.62 28.59
N ALA A 445 -6.49 20.08 28.07
CA ALA A 445 -5.58 20.95 28.80
C ALA A 445 -5.92 22.42 28.51
N HIS A 446 -6.31 23.22 29.50
CA HIS A 446 -6.55 24.66 29.27
C HIS A 446 -5.24 25.44 29.00
N ASN A 447 -4.68 25.29 27.80
CA ASN A 447 -3.42 25.91 27.38
C ASN A 447 -3.68 27.25 26.68
N GLN A 448 -3.36 28.35 27.37
CA GLN A 448 -3.57 29.72 26.88
C GLN A 448 -2.78 30.04 25.61
N SER A 449 -1.56 29.48 25.46
CA SER A 449 -0.74 29.71 24.26
C SER A 449 -1.36 29.09 23.01
N VAL A 450 -1.93 27.89 23.14
CA VAL A 450 -2.67 27.22 22.07
C VAL A 450 -3.92 28.02 21.70
N ILE A 451 -4.70 28.47 22.70
CA ILE A 451 -5.90 29.28 22.50
C ILE A 451 -5.56 30.59 21.76
N TYR A 452 -4.51 31.30 22.21
CA TYR A 452 -4.05 32.52 21.58
C TYR A 452 -3.67 32.28 20.10
N SER A 453 -2.90 31.23 19.84
CA SER A 453 -2.45 30.89 18.48
C SER A 453 -3.63 30.56 17.55
N ILE A 454 -4.63 29.82 18.04
CA ILE A 454 -5.86 29.52 17.29
C ILE A 454 -6.67 30.79 17.01
N THR A 455 -6.80 31.66 18.01
CA THR A 455 -7.55 32.92 17.89
C THR A 455 -6.89 33.89 16.89
N ALA A 456 -5.55 33.84 16.79
CA ALA A 456 -4.79 34.67 15.87
C ALA A 456 -4.80 34.12 14.43
N ALA A 457 -5.08 32.83 14.23
CA ALA A 457 -4.94 32.16 12.94
C ALA A 457 -6.05 32.53 11.95
N ASP A 458 -5.68 32.67 10.67
CA ASP A 458 -6.62 32.76 9.55
C ASP A 458 -6.89 31.39 8.91
N SER A 459 -5.98 30.44 9.09
CA SER A 459 -6.11 29.06 8.64
C SER A 459 -5.63 28.09 9.72
N ILE A 460 -6.36 27.00 9.93
CA ILE A 460 -6.12 26.04 11.00
C ILE A 460 -6.09 24.63 10.43
N PHE A 461 -4.99 23.91 10.63
CA PHE A 461 -4.92 22.48 10.35
C PHE A 461 -5.20 21.65 11.60
N TRP A 462 -6.21 20.78 11.53
CA TRP A 462 -6.61 19.85 12.58
C TRP A 462 -6.15 18.42 12.27
N SER A 463 -5.20 17.91 13.06
CA SER A 463 -4.76 16.51 12.99
C SER A 463 -5.76 15.50 13.58
N SER A 464 -6.71 15.95 14.42
CA SER A 464 -7.80 15.12 14.93
C SER A 464 -9.06 15.95 15.20
N TYR A 465 -10.23 15.34 15.06
CA TYR A 465 -11.49 16.00 15.38
C TYR A 465 -11.59 16.41 16.85
N SER A 466 -11.06 15.61 17.78
CA SER A 466 -11.09 15.95 19.21
C SER A 466 -10.43 17.31 19.47
N GLN A 467 -9.37 17.68 18.74
CA GLN A 467 -8.75 19.01 18.88
C GLN A 467 -9.74 20.12 18.48
N PHE A 468 -10.45 19.95 17.37
CA PHE A 468 -11.48 20.88 16.92
C PHE A 468 -12.66 20.95 17.90
N GLU A 469 -13.13 19.80 18.40
CA GLU A 469 -14.27 19.74 19.33
C GLU A 469 -14.05 20.61 20.57
N PHE A 470 -12.85 20.61 21.15
CA PHE A 470 -12.56 21.37 22.36
C PHE A 470 -12.05 22.80 22.12
N TYR A 471 -11.32 23.04 21.02
CA TYR A 471 -10.66 24.33 20.77
C TYR A 471 -11.20 25.09 19.56
N GLY A 472 -12.01 24.46 18.71
CA GLY A 472 -12.60 25.07 17.52
C GLY A 472 -13.42 26.31 17.82
N LYS A 473 -14.03 26.39 19.01
CA LYS A 473 -14.75 27.58 19.49
C LYS A 473 -13.90 28.85 19.62
N TYR A 474 -12.57 28.73 19.67
CA TYR A 474 -11.66 29.88 19.71
C TYR A 474 -11.21 30.32 18.31
N ALA A 475 -11.52 29.55 17.26
CA ALA A 475 -11.22 29.93 15.89
C ALA A 475 -12.06 31.15 15.48
N ARG A 476 -11.50 31.98 14.59
CA ARG A 476 -12.25 33.10 14.01
C ARG A 476 -13.43 32.58 13.17
N PRO A 477 -14.55 33.32 13.09
CA PRO A 477 -15.72 32.90 12.29
C PRO A 477 -15.43 32.58 10.81
N HIS A 478 -14.40 33.18 10.23
CA HIS A 478 -14.00 32.98 8.82
C HIS A 478 -12.65 32.25 8.68
N ALA A 479 -12.18 31.58 9.74
CA ALA A 479 -10.95 30.81 9.65
C ALA A 479 -11.12 29.63 8.68
N LYS A 480 -10.14 29.42 7.81
CA LYS A 480 -10.12 28.24 6.92
C LYS A 480 -9.72 27.01 7.74
N HIS A 481 -10.58 26.01 7.78
CA HIS A 481 -10.25 24.74 8.45
C HIS A 481 -9.69 23.74 7.44
N MET A 482 -8.60 23.07 7.83
CA MET A 482 -7.93 22.04 7.03
C MET A 482 -7.79 20.77 7.85
N CYS A 483 -7.83 19.62 7.18
CA CYS A 483 -7.53 18.32 7.80
C CYS A 483 -7.15 17.29 6.74
N SER A 484 -6.85 16.05 7.15
CA SER A 484 -6.77 14.91 6.22
C SER A 484 -8.16 14.34 5.90
N GLY A 485 -8.31 13.68 4.75
CA GLY A 485 -9.57 13.13 4.23
C GLY A 485 -10.13 11.88 4.93
N GLY A 486 -10.00 11.77 6.26
CA GLY A 486 -10.52 10.66 7.07
C GLY A 486 -11.64 11.06 8.03
N GLU A 487 -11.78 10.35 9.16
CA GLU A 487 -12.83 10.59 10.18
C GLU A 487 -12.91 12.07 10.61
N THR A 488 -11.77 12.75 10.75
CA THR A 488 -11.73 14.19 11.08
C THR A 488 -12.49 15.04 10.06
N ALA A 489 -12.35 14.76 8.76
CA ALA A 489 -13.06 15.49 7.72
C ALA A 489 -14.58 15.25 7.83
N GLU A 490 -15.00 14.00 8.03
CA GLU A 490 -16.42 13.65 8.17
C GLU A 490 -17.06 14.35 9.36
N LEU A 491 -16.39 14.35 10.51
CA LEU A 491 -16.91 14.96 11.73
C LEU A 491 -16.91 16.50 11.65
N LEU A 492 -15.93 17.12 10.98
CA LEU A 492 -15.97 18.55 10.69
C LEU A 492 -17.17 18.93 9.82
N LYS A 493 -17.45 18.14 8.77
CA LYS A 493 -18.63 18.35 7.91
C LYS A 493 -19.95 18.19 8.67
N GLN A 494 -20.03 17.19 9.57
CA GLN A 494 -21.19 17.01 10.45
C GLN A 494 -21.38 18.19 11.43
N ALA A 495 -20.28 18.85 11.82
CA ALA A 495 -20.30 20.06 12.62
C ALA A 495 -20.57 21.34 11.80
N GLY A 496 -20.90 21.22 10.50
CA GLY A 496 -21.20 22.37 9.62
C GLY A 496 -19.97 23.10 9.09
N ILE A 497 -18.77 22.54 9.23
CA ILE A 497 -17.53 23.07 8.69
C ILE A 497 -17.17 22.31 7.41
N GLU A 498 -16.93 23.02 6.30
CA GLU A 498 -16.37 22.40 5.09
C GLU A 498 -14.84 22.54 5.10
N PRO A 499 -14.08 21.48 5.43
CA PRO A 499 -12.63 21.57 5.52
C PRO A 499 -11.95 21.44 4.16
N ILE A 500 -10.83 22.12 3.99
CA ILE A 500 -9.88 21.90 2.90
C ILE A 500 -9.08 20.63 3.20
N LEU A 501 -9.10 19.67 2.27
CA LEU A 501 -8.55 18.34 2.49
C LEU A 501 -7.14 18.21 1.98
N PHE A 502 -6.22 17.78 2.84
CA PHE A 502 -4.92 17.29 2.44
C PHE A 502 -4.93 15.76 2.36
N PRO A 503 -4.13 15.15 1.45
CA PRO A 503 -4.08 13.70 1.34
C PRO A 503 -3.73 13.01 2.66
N THR A 504 -2.71 13.54 3.34
CA THR A 504 -2.23 13.06 4.65
C THR A 504 -1.66 14.23 5.45
N ILE A 505 -1.43 14.00 6.76
CA ILE A 505 -0.67 14.96 7.59
C ILE A 505 0.71 15.22 6.99
N LYS A 506 1.39 14.20 6.44
CA LYS A 506 2.70 14.37 5.78
C LYS A 506 2.62 15.28 4.56
N ALA A 507 1.58 15.13 3.74
CA ALA A 507 1.36 15.99 2.57
C ALA A 507 1.17 17.46 2.99
N PHE A 508 0.38 17.69 4.04
CA PHE A 508 0.22 19.02 4.63
C PHE A 508 1.54 19.59 5.14
N GLU A 509 2.33 18.82 5.89
CA GLU A 509 3.63 19.25 6.41
C GLU A 509 4.62 19.59 5.29
N GLN A 510 4.59 18.85 4.18
CA GLN A 510 5.39 19.15 3.00
C GLN A 510 4.94 20.46 2.35
N TRP A 511 3.64 20.59 2.06
CA TRP A 511 3.06 21.81 1.52
C TRP A 511 3.38 23.04 2.38
N ARG A 512 3.27 22.92 3.72
CA ARG A 512 3.57 24.00 4.66
C ARG A 512 5.03 24.45 4.53
N LYS A 513 5.98 23.53 4.43
CA LYS A 513 7.40 23.86 4.27
C LYS A 513 7.69 24.62 2.98
N PHE A 514 7.02 24.28 1.88
CA PHE A 514 7.18 24.99 0.60
C PHE A 514 6.50 26.36 0.61
N SER A 515 5.28 26.44 1.13
CA SER A 515 4.49 27.69 1.13
C SER A 515 5.06 28.75 2.06
N ILE A 516 5.70 28.38 3.17
CA ILE A 516 6.37 29.36 4.05
C ILE A 516 7.64 29.92 3.38
N ARG A 517 8.40 29.10 2.63
CA ARG A 517 9.62 29.54 1.95
C ARG A 517 9.36 30.53 0.82
N SER A 518 8.24 30.39 0.11
CA SER A 518 7.87 31.34 -0.95
C SER A 518 7.46 32.72 -0.41
N HIS A 519 6.91 32.80 0.81
CA HIS A 519 6.56 34.07 1.46
C HIS A 519 7.74 34.76 2.15
N SER A 520 8.86 34.07 2.38
CA SER A 520 10.10 34.68 2.87
C SER A 520 11.03 35.19 1.76
N ALA A 521 10.72 34.85 0.50
CA ALA A 521 11.52 35.18 -0.69
C ALA A 521 10.83 36.19 -1.63
N ALA A 522 9.61 36.62 -1.29
CA ALA A 522 8.84 37.67 -1.92
C ALA A 522 8.65 38.81 -0.90
#